data_AF-A0A0E4BSG0-F1
#
_entry.id   AF-A0A0E4BSG0-F1
#
_cell.length_a   1.000
_cell.length_b   1.000
_cell.length_c   1.000
_cell.angle_alpha   90.00
_cell.angle_beta   90.00
_cell.angle_gamma   90.00
#
_symmetry.space_group_name_H-M   'P 1'
#
loop_
_entity.id
_entity.type
_entity.pdbx_description
1 polymer ?
#
loop_
_entity_poly.entity_id
_entity_poly.type
_entity_poly.pdbx_seq_one_letter_code
_entity_poly.pdbx_strand_id
1 'polypeptide(L)'
;MLDRNRMIELHLQMLAELGWKPPSGDVIDEISNGGLLTVQRAAIICEVSDQTIYRWNDDATGKGQSLGKKGATWLIGTARLLDYVEKYQGGLPARVKAQNRLREYWPIWSKPQALRPI
;
A
#
# COMPACT_ATOMS: atom_id res chain seq x y z
N MET A 1 -33.31 -0.16 20.22
CA MET A 1 -32.52 0.33 19.07
C MET A 1 -31.05 0.07 19.39
N LEU A 2 -30.33 -0.71 18.58
CA LEU A 2 -28.91 -0.97 18.83
C LEU A 2 -28.11 0.32 18.61
N ASP A 3 -27.40 0.76 19.65
CA ASP A 3 -26.54 1.94 19.56
C ASP A 3 -25.29 1.59 18.74
N ARG A 4 -25.22 2.15 17.54
CA ARG A 4 -24.12 1.95 16.60
C ARG A 4 -22.76 2.33 17.20
N ASN A 5 -22.70 3.39 17.99
CA ASN A 5 -21.45 3.87 18.57
C ASN A 5 -20.97 2.91 19.66
N ARG A 6 -21.89 2.44 20.50
CA ARG A 6 -21.64 1.39 21.50
C ARG A 6 -21.06 0.12 20.88
N MET A 7 -21.60 -0.30 19.73
CA MET A 7 -21.12 -1.49 19.01
C MET A 7 -19.72 -1.30 18.42
N ILE A 8 -19.43 -0.12 17.89
CA ILE A 8 -18.10 0.22 17.36
C ILE A 8 -17.06 0.22 18.49
N GLU A 9 -17.36 0.84 19.63
CA GLU A 9 -16.47 0.87 20.80
C GLU A 9 -16.13 -0.54 21.30
N LEU A 10 -17.14 -1.41 21.44
CA LEU A 10 -16.94 -2.80 21.86
C LEU A 10 -16.00 -3.58 20.91
N HIS A 11 -16.16 -3.38 19.60
CA HIS A 11 -15.30 -4.04 18.61
C HIS A 11 -13.87 -3.51 18.66
N LEU A 12 -13.69 -2.19 18.79
CA LEU A 12 -12.36 -1.59 18.89
C LEU A 12 -11.64 -2.04 20.18
N GLN A 13 -12.37 -2.20 21.27
CA GLN A 13 -11.83 -2.69 22.53
C GLN A 13 -11.40 -4.16 22.44
N MET A 14 -12.22 -5.03 21.84
CA MET A 14 -11.84 -6.42 21.58
C MET A 14 -10.62 -6.54 20.67
N LEU A 15 -10.53 -5.70 19.63
CA LEU A 15 -9.37 -5.66 18.74
C LEU A 15 -8.11 -5.25 19.52
N ALA A 16 -8.20 -4.23 20.37
CA ALA A 16 -7.08 -3.78 21.20
C ALA A 16 -6.57 -4.88 22.16
N GLU A 17 -7.47 -5.64 22.78
CA GLU A 17 -7.12 -6.80 23.64
C GLU A 17 -6.39 -7.91 22.86
N LEU A 18 -6.71 -8.07 21.58
CA LEU A 18 -6.03 -8.99 20.67
C LEU A 18 -4.70 -8.44 20.13
N GLY A 19 -4.23 -7.31 20.66
CA GLY A 19 -2.99 -6.66 20.24
C GLY A 19 -3.10 -5.93 18.90
N TRP A 20 -4.31 -5.78 18.36
CA TRP A 20 -4.53 -4.92 17.20
C TRP A 20 -4.32 -3.47 17.64
N LYS A 21 -3.31 -2.83 17.07
CA LYS A 21 -3.12 -1.40 17.17
C LYS A 21 -3.84 -0.77 15.97
N PRO A 22 -4.69 0.25 16.16
CA PRO A 22 -5.14 1.01 15.02
C PRO A 22 -3.91 1.47 14.24
N PRO A 23 -3.95 1.49 12.90
CA PRO A 23 -2.89 2.10 12.11
C PRO A 23 -2.81 3.57 12.56
N SER A 24 -1.89 3.83 13.50
CA SER A 24 -1.70 5.13 14.14
C SER A 24 -0.73 5.99 13.36
N GLY A 25 -0.49 5.62 12.10
CA GLY A 25 0.37 6.36 11.22
C GLY A 25 -0.41 7.48 10.57
N ASP A 26 0.07 8.70 10.68
CA ASP A 26 -0.34 9.70 9.69
C ASP A 26 0.13 9.25 8.28
N VAL A 27 -0.22 9.99 7.24
CA VAL A 27 0.22 9.66 5.88
C VAL A 27 1.77 9.63 5.78
N ILE A 28 2.48 10.36 6.65
CA ILE A 28 3.95 10.36 6.70
C ILE A 28 4.48 9.03 7.22
N ASP A 29 3.82 8.42 8.20
CA ASP A 29 4.17 7.08 8.69
C ASP A 29 3.86 6.00 7.65
N GLU A 30 2.75 6.11 6.91
CA GLU A 30 2.49 5.18 5.79
C GLU A 30 3.56 5.31 4.70
N ILE A 31 4.02 6.53 4.39
CA ILE A 31 5.12 6.74 3.46
C ILE A 31 6.43 6.19 4.03
N SER A 32 6.74 6.50 5.29
CA SER A 32 7.99 6.13 5.98
C SER A 32 8.14 4.63 6.22
N ASN A 33 7.03 3.88 6.20
CA ASN A 33 7.01 2.42 6.34
C ASN A 33 6.81 1.69 5.00
N GLY A 34 6.75 2.41 3.87
CA GLY A 34 6.55 1.81 2.55
C GLY A 34 5.13 1.31 2.30
N GLY A 35 4.16 1.82 3.06
CA GLY A 35 2.73 1.64 2.83
C GLY A 35 2.23 2.36 1.57
N LEU A 36 2.92 3.42 1.14
CA LEU A 36 2.64 4.15 -0.10
C LEU A 36 3.84 4.14 -1.06
N LEU A 37 3.57 3.82 -2.32
CA LEU A 37 4.57 3.76 -3.41
C LEU A 37 4.21 4.75 -4.52
N THR A 38 5.24 5.27 -5.18
CA THR A 38 5.06 5.90 -6.49
C THR A 38 4.82 4.82 -7.56
N VAL A 39 4.32 5.21 -8.72
CA VAL A 39 4.14 4.30 -9.87
C VAL A 39 5.45 3.61 -10.26
N GLN A 40 6.56 4.35 -10.29
CA GLN A 40 7.89 3.80 -10.60
C GLN A 40 8.32 2.73 -9.59
N ARG A 41 8.12 2.98 -8.29
CA ARG A 41 8.46 1.99 -7.25
C ARG A 41 7.56 0.76 -7.33
N ALA A 42 6.26 0.96 -7.57
CA ALA A 42 5.30 -0.12 -7.81
C ALA A 42 5.71 -0.99 -9.02
N ALA A 43 6.08 -0.34 -10.13
CA ALA A 43 6.56 -1.00 -11.34
C ALA A 43 7.82 -1.84 -11.08
N ILE A 44 8.78 -1.30 -10.32
CA ILE A 44 10.01 -2.02 -9.93
C ILE A 44 9.69 -3.28 -9.11
N ILE A 45 8.88 -3.18 -8.05
CA ILE A 45 8.60 -4.35 -7.21
C ILE A 45 7.75 -5.39 -7.93
N CYS A 46 6.85 -4.95 -8.82
CA CYS A 46 6.00 -5.82 -9.63
C CYS A 46 6.67 -6.31 -10.91
N GLU A 47 7.84 -5.78 -11.26
CA GLU A 47 8.60 -6.17 -12.46
C GLU A 47 7.88 -5.90 -13.78
N VAL A 48 7.15 -4.79 -13.82
CA VAL A 48 6.36 -4.36 -14.98
C VAL A 48 6.71 -2.93 -15.35
N SER A 49 6.17 -2.44 -16.47
CA SER A 49 6.30 -1.03 -16.83
C SER A 49 5.35 -0.15 -16.00
N ASP A 50 5.70 1.14 -15.87
CA ASP A 50 4.83 2.17 -15.30
C ASP A 50 3.44 2.20 -15.98
N GLN A 51 3.41 2.00 -17.30
CA GLN A 51 2.16 1.95 -18.08
C GLN A 51 1.25 0.79 -17.66
N THR A 52 1.83 -0.36 -17.33
CA THR A 52 1.08 -1.50 -16.81
C THR A 52 0.47 -1.17 -15.44
N ILE A 53 1.20 -0.46 -14.56
CA ILE A 53 0.65 -0.02 -13.28
C ILE A 53 -0.52 0.96 -13.47
N TYR A 54 -0.43 1.89 -14.42
CA TYR A 54 -1.57 2.77 -14.74
C TYR A 54 -2.79 1.98 -15.19
N ARG A 55 -2.59 1.00 -16.09
CA ARG A 55 -3.68 0.12 -16.54
C ARG A 55 -4.30 -0.68 -15.39
N TRP A 56 -3.49 -1.16 -14.44
CA TRP A 56 -4.00 -1.85 -13.26
C TRP A 56 -4.81 -0.93 -12.35
N ASN A 57 -4.40 0.33 -12.20
CA ASN A 57 -5.19 1.32 -11.45
C ASN A 57 -6.56 1.57 -12.08
N ASP A 58 -6.60 1.75 -13.40
CA ASP A 58 -7.85 1.98 -14.13
C ASP A 58 -8.77 0.75 -14.03
N ASP A 59 -8.20 -0.43 -14.23
CA ASP A 59 -8.89 -1.71 -14.11
C ASP A 59 -9.46 -1.94 -12.70
N ALA A 60 -8.67 -1.71 -11.66
CA ALA A 60 -9.09 -1.88 -10.27
C ALA A 60 -10.14 -0.83 -9.86
N THR A 61 -10.03 0.40 -10.39
CA THR A 61 -11.04 1.45 -10.21
C THR A 61 -12.37 1.06 -10.86
N GLY A 62 -12.34 0.48 -12.07
CA GLY A 62 -13.53 -0.08 -12.72
C GLY A 62 -14.18 -1.22 -11.92
N LYS A 63 -13.41 -1.91 -11.07
CA LYS A 63 -13.87 -2.94 -10.13
C LYS A 63 -14.30 -2.40 -8.76
N GLY A 64 -14.33 -1.08 -8.59
CA GLY A 64 -14.73 -0.41 -7.34
C GLY A 64 -13.63 -0.39 -6.26
N GLN A 65 -12.39 -0.77 -6.58
CA GLN A 65 -11.29 -0.83 -5.63
C GLN A 65 -10.05 -0.17 -6.22
N SER A 66 -9.90 1.15 -6.04
CA SER A 66 -8.71 1.85 -6.53
C SER A 66 -7.45 1.46 -5.73
N LEU A 67 -6.35 1.15 -6.43
CA LEU A 67 -5.08 0.78 -5.77
C LEU A 67 -4.37 2.02 -5.19
N GLY A 68 -4.68 3.21 -5.69
CA GLY A 68 -4.03 4.44 -5.27
C GLY A 68 -4.85 5.68 -5.58
N LYS A 69 -4.29 6.84 -5.24
CA LYS A 69 -4.90 8.14 -5.51
C LYS A 69 -3.94 9.03 -6.28
N LYS A 70 -4.47 9.73 -7.28
CA LYS A 70 -3.74 10.76 -8.03
C LYS A 70 -3.86 12.12 -7.34
N GLY A 71 -2.72 12.71 -6.98
CA GLY A 71 -2.57 14.11 -6.61
C GLY A 71 -1.61 14.80 -7.57
N ALA A 72 -0.61 15.52 -7.03
CA ALA A 72 0.54 15.97 -7.84
C ALA A 72 1.37 14.79 -8.38
N THR A 73 1.37 13.68 -7.66
CA THR A 73 1.90 12.37 -8.09
C THR A 73 0.91 11.27 -7.71
N TRP A 74 1.11 10.07 -8.25
CA TRP A 74 0.36 8.89 -7.84
C TRP A 74 0.94 8.30 -6.55
N LEU A 75 0.06 8.07 -5.58
CA LEU A 75 0.36 7.32 -4.37
C LEU A 75 -0.43 6.02 -4.40
N ILE A 76 0.29 4.91 -4.51
CA ILE A 76 -0.26 3.55 -4.60
C ILE A 76 -0.14 2.88 -3.24
N GLY A 77 -1.24 2.38 -2.70
CA GLY A 77 -1.25 1.60 -1.47
C GLY A 77 -0.60 0.24 -1.69
N THR A 78 0.51 -0.03 -1.01
CA THR A 78 1.26 -1.27 -1.14
C THR A 78 0.40 -2.50 -0.90
N ALA A 79 -0.39 -2.52 0.17
CA ALA A 79 -1.28 -3.64 0.48
C ALA A 79 -2.29 -3.89 -0.65
N ARG A 80 -2.93 -2.82 -1.16
CA ARG A 80 -3.92 -2.91 -2.25
C ARG A 80 -3.28 -3.43 -3.54
N LEU A 81 -2.09 -2.95 -3.87
CA LEU A 81 -1.34 -3.42 -5.03
C LEU A 81 -1.01 -4.91 -4.91
N LEU A 82 -0.53 -5.36 -3.75
CA LEU A 82 -0.19 -6.76 -3.51
C LEU A 82 -1.43 -7.67 -3.55
N ASP A 83 -2.56 -7.21 -3.02
CA ASP A 83 -3.83 -7.94 -3.07
C ASP A 83 -4.32 -8.06 -4.53
N TYR A 84 -4.17 -6.99 -5.31
CA TYR A 84 -4.51 -6.99 -6.73
C TYR A 84 -3.60 -7.93 -7.54
N VAL A 85 -2.29 -7.92 -7.28
CA VAL A 85 -1.32 -8.82 -7.95
C VAL A 85 -1.65 -10.28 -7.67
N GLU A 86 -1.96 -10.61 -6.41
CA GLU A 86 -2.38 -11.96 -6.03
C GLU A 86 -3.64 -12.36 -6.79
N LYS A 87 -4.67 -11.50 -6.76
CA LYS A 87 -5.98 -11.84 -7.29
C LYS A 87 -6.02 -11.92 -8.82
N TYR A 88 -5.23 -11.10 -9.53
CA TYR A 88 -5.43 -10.87 -10.97
C TYR A 88 -4.20 -11.11 -11.85
N GLN A 89 -2.98 -11.18 -11.31
CA GLN A 89 -1.77 -11.19 -12.14
C GLN A 89 -0.97 -12.50 -12.06
N GLY A 90 -0.97 -13.17 -10.91
CA GLY A 90 -0.22 -14.43 -10.79
C GLY A 90 -0.34 -15.17 -9.46
N GLY A 91 -1.38 -14.90 -8.67
CA GLY A 91 -1.61 -15.63 -7.43
C GLY A 91 -0.62 -15.28 -6.32
N LEU A 92 -0.66 -16.09 -5.26
CA LEU A 92 0.20 -15.97 -4.10
C LEU A 92 1.71 -15.90 -4.45
N PRO A 93 2.24 -16.67 -5.42
CA PRO A 93 3.65 -16.56 -5.80
C PRO A 93 4.04 -15.16 -6.30
N ALA A 94 3.19 -14.52 -7.10
CA ALA A 94 3.45 -13.17 -7.62
C ALA A 94 3.45 -12.13 -6.49
N ARG A 95 2.52 -12.26 -5.53
CA ARG A 95 2.50 -11.42 -4.32
C ARG A 95 3.77 -11.57 -3.50
N VAL A 96 4.18 -12.81 -3.20
CA VAL A 96 5.38 -13.08 -2.40
C VAL A 96 6.62 -12.52 -3.08
N LYS A 97 6.73 -12.67 -4.40
CA LYS A 97 7.84 -12.08 -5.18
C LYS A 97 7.88 -10.56 -5.05
N ALA A 98 6.75 -9.87 -5.23
CA ALA A 98 6.66 -8.42 -5.08
C ALA A 98 6.98 -7.96 -3.64
N GLN A 99 6.53 -8.70 -2.63
CA GLN A 99 6.89 -8.43 -1.22
C GLN A 99 8.38 -8.60 -0.94
N ASN A 100 9.01 -9.63 -1.50
CA ASN A 100 10.46 -9.84 -1.35
C ASN A 100 11.24 -8.70 -1.97
N ARG A 101 10.84 -8.24 -3.16
CA ARG A 101 11.42 -7.06 -3.79
C ARG A 101 11.23 -5.79 -3.00
N LEU A 102 10.04 -5.57 -2.44
CA LEU A 102 9.83 -4.42 -1.59
C LEU A 102 10.81 -4.44 -0.42
N ARG A 103 11.02 -5.59 0.22
CA ARG A 103 12.01 -5.74 1.30
C ARG A 103 13.44 -5.47 0.85
N GLU A 104 13.80 -5.86 -0.38
CA GLU A 104 15.13 -5.61 -0.97
C GLU A 104 15.37 -4.12 -1.25
N TYR A 105 14.40 -3.44 -1.87
CA TYR A 105 14.56 -2.05 -2.30
C TYR A 105 14.22 -1.03 -1.21
N TRP A 106 13.39 -1.38 -0.22
CA TRP A 106 12.96 -0.44 0.83
C TRP A 106 14.14 0.24 1.55
N PRO A 107 15.20 -0.48 2.00
CA PRO A 107 16.35 0.16 2.65
C PRO A 107 17.12 1.14 1.76
N ILE A 108 16.97 1.06 0.43
CA ILE A 108 17.59 1.98 -0.51
C ILE A 108 16.72 3.24 -0.65
N TRP A 109 15.41 3.05 -0.75
CA TRP A 109 14.43 4.11 -0.95
C TRP A 109 14.06 4.91 0.31
N SER A 110 14.24 4.31 1.49
CA SER A 110 13.96 4.94 2.78
C SER A 110 15.13 5.79 3.29
N LYS A 111 16.31 5.68 2.68
CA LYS A 111 17.46 6.53 3.03
C LYS A 111 17.16 7.99 2.66
N PRO A 112 17.43 8.96 3.55
CA PRO A 112 17.36 10.36 3.20
C PRO A 112 18.34 10.63 2.07
N GLN A 113 17.86 11.27 1.00
CA GLN A 113 18.74 11.77 -0.04
C GLN A 113 19.62 12.84 0.63
N ALA A 114 20.92 12.57 0.76
CA ALA A 114 21.84 13.54 1.35
C ALA A 114 21.62 14.88 0.65
N LEU A 115 21.27 15.91 1.42
CA LEU A 115 21.06 17.26 0.92
C LEU A 115 22.33 17.63 0.15
N ARG A 116 22.21 17.84 -1.17
CA ARG A 116 23.32 18.37 -1.94
C ARG A 116 23.62 19.76 -1.39
N PRO A 117 24.86 20.05 -0.96
CA PRO A 117 25.22 21.42 -0.63
C PRO A 117 24.98 22.29 -1.86
N ILE A 118 24.33 23.43 -1.63
CA ILE A 118 24.02 24.47 -2.62
C ILE A 118 25.28 25.27 -2.89
#